data_AF-A0AAW1R7Q9-F1
#
_entry.id   AF-A0AAW1R7Q9-F1
#
_cell.length_a   1.000
_cell.length_b   1.000
_cell.length_c   1.000
_cell.angle_alpha   90.00
_cell.angle_beta   90.00
_cell.angle_gamma   90.00
#
_symmetry.space_group_name_H-M   'P 1'
#
loop_
_entity.id
_entity.type
_entity.pdbx_description
1 polymer ?
#
loop_
_entity_poly.entity_id
_entity_poly.type
_entity_poly.pdbx_seq_one_letter_code
_entity_poly.pdbx_strand_id
1 'polypeptide(L)'
;MVRLLTWNVNGLRAILKRRFGSLAALLNHLQADIICFQETKLTRLELEREFALVDGWESFFVFCRTRTGYSGVATFCRAGIAVPVAAQEGITGVLCLEASSGGADAGALANCYGELHARFSQEELKDIDNEGRCVITDHGSFVLFNIYGPALSMEDNIEARFAYKLRFYEALQCRADALRAAGRRVIITGDLNISPAKIDLCDPAEQFEERRDRKWLHCWLTDGGGPFVDVFRQFHPNRKDAYTCWNTATGARVNNYGTRIDLILAADAQRAQHAQPPAAQTSQPSQPGTCDGARSVHMLHVHRQAGDSAFLAVFLSAPIS
;
A
#
# COMPACT_ATOMS: atom_id res chain seq x y z
N MET A 1 -13.35 11.49 12.75
CA MET A 1 -12.62 10.22 12.59
C MET A 1 -12.70 9.87 11.10
N VAL A 2 -11.57 9.63 10.43
CA VAL A 2 -11.56 9.28 8.99
C VAL A 2 -11.49 7.77 8.85
N ARG A 3 -12.32 7.20 7.98
CA ARG A 3 -12.41 5.75 7.71
C ARG A 3 -11.77 5.43 6.37
N LEU A 4 -10.72 4.60 6.40
CA LEU A 4 -10.04 4.08 5.23
C LEU A 4 -10.48 2.63 4.96
N LEU A 5 -10.80 2.35 3.71
CA LEU A 5 -11.16 1.02 3.23
C LEU A 5 -10.34 0.66 2.00
N THR A 6 -9.93 -0.60 1.91
CA THR A 6 -9.32 -1.16 0.72
C THR A 6 -10.03 -2.43 0.28
N TRP A 7 -10.16 -2.63 -1.03
CA TRP A 7 -10.80 -3.82 -1.58
C TRP A 7 -10.36 -4.11 -3.02
N ASN A 8 -9.76 -5.28 -3.24
CA ASN A 8 -9.66 -5.86 -4.58
C ASN A 8 -11.05 -6.33 -5.04
N VAL A 9 -11.65 -5.58 -5.98
CA VAL A 9 -13.03 -5.80 -6.45
C VAL A 9 -13.13 -6.83 -7.57
N ASN A 10 -11.99 -7.30 -8.11
CA ASN A 10 -11.93 -8.26 -9.21
C ASN A 10 -12.88 -7.89 -10.38
N GLY A 11 -12.84 -6.63 -10.80
CA GLY A 11 -13.68 -6.04 -11.85
C GLY A 11 -14.80 -5.17 -11.27
N LEU A 12 -14.63 -3.84 -11.35
CA LEU A 12 -15.58 -2.88 -10.78
C LEU A 12 -16.96 -2.97 -11.44
N ARG A 13 -17.04 -3.01 -12.78
CA ARG A 13 -18.33 -3.17 -13.49
C ARG A 13 -19.06 -4.46 -13.11
N ALA A 14 -18.31 -5.55 -12.92
CA ALA A 14 -18.89 -6.85 -12.58
C ALA A 14 -19.56 -6.80 -11.20
N ILE A 15 -18.92 -6.20 -10.19
CA ILE A 15 -19.49 -6.10 -8.86
C ILE A 15 -20.68 -5.14 -8.81
N LEU A 16 -20.64 -4.03 -9.55
CA LEU A 16 -21.78 -3.11 -9.66
C LEU A 16 -23.00 -3.81 -10.24
N LYS A 17 -22.85 -4.48 -11.39
CA LYS A 17 -23.96 -5.21 -12.03
C LYS A 17 -24.54 -6.31 -11.13
N ARG A 18 -23.71 -7.01 -10.36
CA ARG A 18 -24.13 -8.17 -9.57
C ARG A 18 -24.75 -7.80 -8.22
N ARG A 19 -24.30 -6.72 -7.56
CA ARG A 19 -24.67 -6.46 -6.16
C ARG A 19 -25.16 -5.06 -5.84
N PHE A 20 -24.68 -4.02 -6.53
CA PHE A 20 -24.87 -2.64 -6.08
C PHE A 20 -25.70 -1.76 -7.03
N GLY A 21 -25.83 -2.15 -8.29
CA GLY A 21 -26.53 -1.40 -9.33
C GLY A 21 -25.74 -0.19 -9.86
N SER A 22 -25.22 0.66 -8.97
CA SER A 22 -24.45 1.86 -9.32
C SER A 22 -23.24 2.09 -8.43
N LEU A 23 -22.28 2.87 -8.93
CA LEU A 23 -21.08 3.25 -8.16
C LEU A 23 -21.44 4.09 -6.93
N ALA A 24 -22.39 5.02 -7.04
CA ALA A 24 -22.88 5.81 -5.92
C ALA A 24 -23.46 4.91 -4.80
N ALA A 25 -24.27 3.92 -5.17
CA ALA A 25 -24.83 2.96 -4.20
C ALA A 25 -23.73 2.13 -3.52
N LEU A 26 -22.72 1.68 -4.27
CA LEU A 26 -21.55 1.00 -3.71
C LEU A 26 -20.80 1.87 -2.70
N LEU A 27 -20.40 3.09 -3.08
CA LEU A 27 -19.62 3.97 -2.21
C LEU A 27 -20.38 4.33 -0.93
N ASN A 28 -21.68 4.59 -1.04
CA ASN A 28 -22.55 4.82 0.12
C ASN A 28 -22.68 3.58 1.00
N HIS A 29 -22.77 2.39 0.42
CA HIS A 29 -22.87 1.14 1.19
C HIS A 29 -21.62 0.86 2.03
N LEU A 30 -20.44 1.19 1.52
CA LEU A 30 -19.16 0.90 2.18
C LEU A 30 -18.91 1.75 3.44
N GLN A 31 -19.62 2.87 3.60
CA GLN A 31 -19.56 3.72 4.80
C GLN A 31 -18.11 4.08 5.18
N ALA A 32 -17.28 4.44 4.20
CA ALA A 32 -15.90 4.91 4.39
C ALA A 32 -15.72 6.31 3.81
N ASP A 33 -14.65 7.00 4.19
CA ASP A 33 -14.34 8.36 3.71
C ASP A 33 -13.26 8.33 2.62
N ILE A 34 -12.38 7.34 2.67
CA ILE A 34 -11.42 7.02 1.60
C ILE A 34 -11.60 5.54 1.24
N ILE A 35 -11.81 5.25 -0.04
CA ILE A 35 -12.03 3.90 -0.56
C ILE A 35 -11.02 3.63 -1.67
N CYS A 36 -10.19 2.62 -1.47
CA CYS A 36 -9.17 2.16 -2.41
C CYS A 36 -9.63 0.85 -3.07
N PHE A 37 -9.92 0.90 -4.36
CA PHE A 37 -10.20 -0.29 -5.16
C PHE A 37 -8.98 -0.75 -5.96
N GLN A 38 -8.79 -2.06 -6.01
CA GLN A 38 -7.82 -2.75 -6.86
C GLN A 38 -8.54 -3.67 -7.85
N GLU A 39 -7.87 -4.01 -8.95
CA GLU A 39 -8.45 -4.74 -10.08
C GLU A 39 -9.76 -4.11 -10.56
N THR A 40 -9.76 -2.81 -10.83
CA THR A 40 -10.94 -2.16 -11.41
C THR A 40 -11.29 -2.77 -12.77
N LYS A 41 -10.27 -3.23 -13.52
CA LYS A 41 -10.35 -3.79 -14.88
C LYS A 41 -11.02 -2.85 -15.88
N LEU A 42 -11.00 -1.56 -15.57
CA LEU A 42 -11.48 -0.50 -16.45
C LEU A 42 -10.34 -0.05 -17.36
N THR A 43 -10.72 0.41 -18.54
CA THR A 43 -9.86 1.21 -19.41
C THR A 43 -10.29 2.68 -19.39
N ARG A 44 -9.42 3.56 -19.90
CA ARG A 44 -9.72 5.00 -20.02
C ARG A 44 -10.96 5.27 -20.88
N LEU A 45 -11.18 4.48 -21.92
CA LEU A 45 -12.34 4.61 -22.81
C LEU A 45 -13.65 4.18 -22.13
N GLU A 46 -13.56 3.28 -21.15
CA GLU A 46 -14.70 2.81 -20.37
C GLU A 46 -14.99 3.68 -19.15
N LEU A 47 -14.20 4.73 -18.89
CA LEU A 47 -14.46 5.67 -17.81
C LEU A 47 -15.57 6.67 -18.23
N GLU A 48 -16.80 6.18 -18.23
CA GLU A 48 -17.98 7.00 -18.46
C GLU A 48 -18.20 8.00 -17.32
N ARG A 49 -19.03 9.03 -17.57
CA ARG A 49 -19.31 10.10 -16.60
C ARG A 49 -19.74 9.57 -15.24
N GLU A 50 -20.55 8.51 -15.20
CA GLU A 50 -21.06 7.90 -13.97
C GLU A 50 -19.97 7.22 -13.12
N PHE A 51 -18.82 6.88 -13.72
CA PHE A 51 -17.66 6.35 -12.99
C PHE A 51 -16.70 7.45 -12.56
N ALA A 52 -16.52 8.47 -13.40
CA ALA A 52 -15.60 9.57 -13.13
C ALA A 52 -16.16 10.59 -12.11
N LEU A 53 -17.45 10.89 -12.22
CA LEU A 53 -18.12 11.95 -11.48
C LEU A 53 -19.25 11.35 -10.64
N VAL A 54 -18.93 11.04 -9.38
CA VAL A 54 -19.91 10.62 -8.39
C VAL A 54 -20.12 11.77 -7.42
N ASP A 55 -21.36 12.25 -7.29
CA ASP A 55 -21.67 13.38 -6.41
C ASP A 55 -21.20 13.14 -4.97
N GLY A 56 -20.49 14.12 -4.42
CA GLY A 56 -19.91 14.04 -3.07
C GLY A 56 -18.58 13.27 -2.99
N TRP A 57 -18.00 12.87 -4.13
CA TRP A 57 -16.73 12.14 -4.18
C TRP A 57 -15.77 12.74 -5.20
N GLU A 58 -14.50 12.77 -4.82
CA GLU A 58 -13.39 12.91 -5.77
C GLU A 58 -12.80 11.53 -6.06
N SER A 59 -12.42 11.29 -7.32
CA SER A 59 -11.93 9.98 -7.76
C SER A 59 -10.64 10.09 -8.55
N PHE A 60 -9.74 9.14 -8.33
CA PHE A 60 -8.41 9.08 -8.93
C PHE A 60 -8.21 7.68 -9.50
N PHE A 61 -8.27 7.58 -10.83
CA PHE A 61 -8.15 6.31 -11.55
C PHE A 61 -6.79 6.18 -12.21
N VAL A 62 -6.26 4.97 -12.16
CA VAL A 62 -5.06 4.57 -12.88
C VAL A 62 -5.37 3.28 -13.64
N PHE A 63 -5.01 3.27 -14.92
CA PHE A 63 -5.38 2.21 -15.87
C PHE A 63 -4.14 1.45 -16.34
N CYS A 64 -4.30 0.17 -16.64
CA CYS A 64 -3.24 -0.56 -17.34
C CYS A 64 -3.11 -0.03 -18.78
N ARG A 65 -1.87 0.23 -19.19
CA ARG A 65 -1.52 0.75 -20.53
C ARG A 65 -1.10 -0.34 -21.50
N THR A 66 -0.75 -1.52 -20.98
CA THR A 66 -0.23 -2.65 -21.77
C THR A 66 -1.28 -3.70 -22.09
N ARG A 67 -2.35 -3.81 -21.28
CA ARG A 67 -3.38 -4.85 -21.41
C ARG A 67 -4.78 -4.27 -21.14
N THR A 68 -5.66 -4.35 -22.13
CA THR A 68 -7.07 -3.96 -22.01
C THR A 68 -7.81 -4.82 -20.98
N GLY A 69 -8.62 -4.20 -20.12
CA GLY A 69 -9.42 -4.91 -19.12
C GLY A 69 -8.60 -5.62 -18.03
N TYR A 70 -7.34 -5.23 -17.83
CA TYR A 70 -6.41 -5.83 -16.87
C TYR A 70 -6.04 -4.83 -15.77
N SER A 71 -5.78 -5.33 -14.55
CA SER A 71 -5.29 -4.54 -13.41
C SER A 71 -6.18 -3.31 -13.15
N GLY A 72 -5.58 -2.15 -12.88
CA GLY A 72 -6.24 -0.89 -12.63
C GLY A 72 -6.58 -0.69 -11.15
N VAL A 73 -6.35 0.52 -10.67
CA VAL A 73 -6.65 0.95 -9.29
C VAL A 73 -7.46 2.24 -9.31
N ALA A 74 -8.28 2.44 -8.30
CA ALA A 74 -9.04 3.68 -8.12
C ALA A 74 -9.12 4.06 -6.65
N THR A 75 -8.88 5.32 -6.33
CA THR A 75 -9.10 5.88 -4.99
C THR A 75 -10.24 6.88 -5.03
N PHE A 76 -11.21 6.71 -4.13
CA PHE A 76 -12.33 7.62 -3.93
C PHE A 76 -12.21 8.31 -2.59
N CYS A 77 -12.34 9.63 -2.58
CA CYS A 77 -12.23 10.47 -1.40
C CYS A 77 -13.51 11.28 -1.21
N ARG A 78 -14.15 11.19 -0.05
CA ARG A 78 -15.38 11.94 0.22
C ARG A 78 -15.09 13.44 0.27
N ALA A 79 -15.82 14.19 -0.55
CA ALA A 79 -15.71 15.64 -0.67
C ALA A 79 -15.95 16.31 0.70
N GLY A 80 -15.14 17.31 1.02
CA GLY A 80 -15.21 18.04 2.29
C GLY A 80 -14.74 17.27 3.53
N ILE A 81 -14.36 15.99 3.41
CA ILE A 81 -13.84 15.19 4.53
C ILE A 81 -12.37 14.81 4.32
N ALA A 82 -12.05 14.21 3.18
CA ALA A 82 -10.74 13.57 2.97
C ALA A 82 -10.17 13.86 1.57
N VAL A 83 -10.46 15.04 1.03
CA VAL A 83 -9.97 15.48 -0.29
C VAL A 83 -8.44 15.60 -0.27
N PRO A 84 -7.71 14.98 -1.22
CA PRO A 84 -6.28 15.14 -1.30
C PRO A 84 -5.89 16.51 -1.90
N VAL A 85 -4.76 17.05 -1.46
CA VAL A 85 -4.15 18.26 -2.03
C VAL A 85 -3.39 17.98 -3.32
N ALA A 86 -3.00 16.73 -3.55
CA ALA A 86 -2.37 16.28 -4.79
C ALA A 86 -2.61 14.79 -5.01
N ALA A 87 -2.57 14.34 -6.26
CA ALA A 87 -2.61 12.93 -6.62
C ALA A 87 -1.65 12.64 -7.77
N GLN A 88 -1.15 11.40 -7.82
CA GLN A 88 -0.16 10.97 -8.80
C GLN A 88 -0.44 9.54 -9.28
N GLU A 89 -0.35 9.32 -10.59
CA GLU A 89 -0.34 8.00 -11.21
C GLU A 89 1.06 7.37 -11.06
N GLY A 90 1.09 6.11 -10.64
CA GLY A 90 2.34 5.34 -10.55
C GLY A 90 3.20 5.66 -9.32
N ILE A 91 4.25 4.88 -9.17
CA ILE A 91 5.25 4.98 -8.09
C ILE A 91 6.42 5.87 -8.52
N THR A 92 6.78 5.81 -9.80
CA THR A 92 8.09 6.29 -10.28
C THR A 92 8.06 7.72 -10.79
N GLY A 93 6.87 8.23 -11.11
CA GLY A 93 6.65 9.58 -11.64
C GLY A 93 6.98 9.78 -13.11
N VAL A 94 7.51 8.77 -13.80
CA VAL A 94 7.86 8.88 -15.23
C VAL A 94 6.64 9.18 -16.11
N LEU A 95 5.46 8.68 -15.74
CA LEU A 95 4.22 8.95 -16.48
C LEU A 95 3.70 10.38 -16.32
N CYS A 96 3.98 11.04 -15.18
CA CYS A 96 3.61 12.43 -14.97
C CYS A 96 4.58 13.39 -15.68
N LEU A 97 5.87 13.06 -15.72
CA LEU A 97 6.88 13.86 -16.43
C LEU A 97 6.59 13.93 -17.93
N GLU A 98 6.09 12.85 -18.54
CA GLU A 98 5.70 12.84 -19.96
C GLU A 98 4.46 13.69 -20.27
N ALA A 99 3.57 13.87 -19.29
CA ALA A 99 2.36 14.70 -19.44
C ALA A 99 2.59 16.19 -19.17
N SER A 100 3.69 16.55 -18.49
CA SER A 100 3.95 17.87 -17.92
C SER A 100 4.92 18.71 -18.75
N SER A 101 4.69 18.83 -20.06
CA SER A 101 5.32 19.89 -20.87
C SER A 101 4.74 21.30 -20.60
N GLY A 102 3.82 21.42 -19.63
CA GLY A 102 3.35 22.68 -19.06
C GLY A 102 3.46 22.64 -17.53
N GLY A 103 4.28 23.54 -16.97
CA GLY A 103 4.53 23.62 -15.53
C GLY A 103 3.25 23.82 -14.72
N ALA A 104 2.90 22.82 -13.93
CA ALA A 104 2.01 22.97 -12.78
C ALA A 104 2.85 22.71 -11.52
N ASP A 105 2.59 23.50 -10.48
CA ASP A 105 3.27 23.47 -9.18
C ASP A 105 3.37 22.02 -8.65
N ALA A 106 4.57 21.47 -8.80
CA ALA A 106 4.87 20.08 -8.55
C ALA A 106 5.06 19.94 -7.04
N GLY A 107 3.93 19.88 -6.31
CA GLY A 107 3.89 19.79 -4.86
C GLY A 107 4.75 18.65 -4.29
N ALA A 108 4.84 18.53 -2.97
CA ALA A 108 5.80 17.65 -2.28
C ALA A 108 5.92 16.21 -2.82
N LEU A 109 4.85 15.62 -3.37
CA LEU A 109 4.96 14.31 -4.05
C LEU A 109 5.92 14.32 -5.23
N ALA A 110 5.86 15.33 -6.09
CA ALA A 110 6.51 15.34 -7.38
C ALA A 110 8.04 15.40 -7.32
N ASN A 111 8.64 15.62 -6.13
CA ASN A 111 10.09 15.72 -5.96
C ASN A 111 10.68 14.67 -5.00
N CYS A 112 9.86 13.83 -4.36
CA CYS A 112 10.33 12.88 -3.33
C CYS A 112 10.62 11.47 -3.86
N TYR A 113 11.46 11.31 -4.87
CA TYR A 113 11.74 9.97 -5.46
C TYR A 113 12.91 9.22 -4.80
N GLY A 114 13.73 9.89 -3.98
CA GLY A 114 14.92 9.28 -3.38
C GLY A 114 15.88 8.72 -4.46
N GLU A 115 16.49 7.57 -4.17
CA GLU A 115 17.41 6.88 -5.09
C GLU A 115 16.72 6.14 -6.25
N LEU A 116 15.40 6.28 -6.40
CA LEU A 116 14.62 5.49 -7.35
C LEU A 116 15.08 5.70 -8.80
N HIS A 117 15.35 6.94 -9.24
CA HIS A 117 15.85 7.20 -10.59
C HIS A 117 17.34 6.87 -10.79
N ALA A 118 18.10 6.64 -9.70
CA ALA A 118 19.48 6.17 -9.76
C ALA A 118 19.56 4.63 -9.80
N ARG A 119 18.59 3.93 -9.19
CA ARG A 119 18.57 2.47 -9.05
C ARG A 119 17.99 1.72 -10.24
N PHE A 120 17.12 2.36 -11.02
CA PHE A 120 16.39 1.72 -12.11
C PHE A 120 16.63 2.47 -13.43
N SER A 121 16.70 1.71 -14.51
CA SER A 121 16.70 2.28 -15.87
C SER A 121 15.35 2.92 -16.20
N GLN A 122 15.33 3.84 -17.17
CA GLN A 122 14.09 4.47 -17.63
C GLN A 122 13.05 3.46 -18.15
N GLU A 123 13.49 2.37 -18.76
CA GLU A 123 12.60 1.29 -19.23
C GLU A 123 11.96 0.57 -18.04
N GLU A 124 12.74 0.18 -17.04
CA GLU A 124 12.21 -0.46 -15.83
C GLU A 124 11.21 0.44 -15.08
N LEU A 125 11.51 1.73 -14.97
CA LEU A 125 10.60 2.70 -14.34
C LEU A 125 9.26 2.77 -15.07
N LYS A 126 9.28 2.82 -16.41
CA LYS A 126 8.06 2.82 -17.22
C LYS A 126 7.30 1.51 -17.08
N ASP A 127 7.99 0.38 -17.12
CA ASP A 127 7.38 -0.94 -16.97
C ASP A 127 6.66 -1.11 -15.62
N ILE A 128 7.26 -0.60 -14.54
CA ILE A 128 6.66 -0.61 -13.20
C ILE A 128 5.30 0.10 -13.20
N ASP A 129 5.21 1.28 -13.82
CA ASP A 129 3.99 2.10 -13.78
C ASP A 129 2.97 1.74 -14.87
N ASN A 130 3.39 1.13 -15.98
CA ASN A 130 2.55 0.82 -17.14
C ASN A 130 1.43 -0.21 -16.88
N GLU A 131 1.53 -1.01 -15.82
CA GLU A 131 0.47 -1.97 -15.46
C GLU A 131 -0.68 -1.35 -14.64
N GLY A 132 -0.63 -0.06 -14.35
CA GLY A 132 -1.71 0.66 -13.68
C GLY A 132 -1.97 0.16 -12.25
N ARG A 133 -0.88 -0.06 -11.50
CA ARG A 133 -0.89 -0.77 -10.20
C ARG A 133 -0.84 0.14 -8.99
N CYS A 134 -0.69 1.45 -9.16
CA CYS A 134 -0.54 2.36 -8.04
C CYS A 134 -1.17 3.72 -8.37
N VAL A 135 -1.94 4.24 -7.42
CA VAL A 135 -2.30 5.65 -7.35
C VAL A 135 -1.94 6.18 -5.97
N ILE A 136 -1.29 7.34 -5.94
CA ILE A 136 -0.84 8.00 -4.72
C ILE A 136 -1.70 9.24 -4.51
N THR A 137 -2.26 9.42 -3.31
CA THR A 137 -2.99 10.63 -2.91
C THR A 137 -2.32 11.28 -1.70
N ASP A 138 -1.97 12.56 -1.80
CA ASP A 138 -1.44 13.37 -0.71
C ASP A 138 -2.58 14.13 -0.04
N HIS A 139 -2.87 13.83 1.22
CA HIS A 139 -3.93 14.47 2.01
C HIS A 139 -3.40 15.60 2.90
N GLY A 140 -2.18 16.09 2.62
CA GLY A 140 -1.43 17.03 3.44
C GLY A 140 -0.84 16.35 4.69
N SER A 141 -1.72 15.84 5.55
CA SER A 141 -1.39 15.18 6.82
C SER A 141 -0.76 13.79 6.67
N PHE A 142 -1.06 13.09 5.58
CA PHE A 142 -0.45 11.81 5.21
C PHE A 142 -0.48 11.62 3.69
N VAL A 143 0.39 10.74 3.21
CA VAL A 143 0.42 10.26 1.83
C VAL A 143 -0.09 8.82 1.82
N LEU A 144 -1.05 8.54 0.95
CA LEU A 144 -1.68 7.23 0.80
C LEU A 144 -1.29 6.60 -0.54
N PHE A 145 -0.78 5.39 -0.49
CA PHE A 145 -0.54 4.54 -1.64
C PHE A 145 -1.67 3.52 -1.72
N ASN A 146 -2.45 3.55 -2.80
CA ASN A 146 -3.36 2.48 -3.17
C ASN A 146 -2.65 1.59 -4.20
N ILE A 147 -2.29 0.37 -3.80
CA ILE A 147 -1.48 -0.54 -4.62
C ILE A 147 -2.20 -1.83 -4.98
N TYR A 148 -1.92 -2.34 -6.17
CA TYR A 148 -2.22 -3.70 -6.59
C TYR A 148 -0.91 -4.42 -6.94
N GLY A 149 -0.35 -5.11 -5.96
CA GLY A 149 0.89 -5.86 -6.08
C GLY A 149 0.81 -6.92 -7.18
N PRO A 150 1.88 -7.15 -7.98
CA PRO A 150 1.85 -8.16 -9.03
C PRO A 150 1.56 -9.56 -8.48
N ALA A 151 0.49 -10.18 -8.98
CA ALA A 151 0.19 -11.57 -8.69
C ALA A 151 1.11 -12.51 -9.48
N LEU A 152 1.40 -13.67 -8.90
CA LEU A 152 2.02 -14.79 -9.59
C LEU A 152 0.90 -15.72 -10.08
N SER A 153 0.54 -15.63 -11.35
CA SER A 153 -0.36 -16.58 -12.00
C SER A 153 0.43 -17.59 -12.82
N MET A 154 -0.24 -18.66 -13.26
CA MET A 154 0.29 -19.65 -14.20
C MET A 154 0.50 -19.00 -15.58
N GLU A 155 1.48 -18.12 -15.70
CA GLU A 155 1.97 -17.57 -16.97
C GLU A 155 3.19 -18.39 -17.41
N ASP A 156 3.43 -18.45 -18.73
CA ASP A 156 4.52 -19.23 -19.34
C ASP A 156 5.93 -18.81 -18.85
N ASN A 157 6.04 -17.68 -18.15
CA ASN A 157 7.29 -17.19 -17.56
C ASN A 157 7.13 -16.66 -16.12
N ILE A 158 6.88 -17.59 -15.18
CA ILE A 158 6.73 -17.29 -13.75
C ILE A 158 7.93 -16.56 -13.15
N GLU A 159 9.16 -16.87 -13.59
CA GLU A 159 10.37 -16.27 -13.02
C GLU A 159 10.52 -14.80 -13.46
N ALA A 160 10.27 -14.48 -14.73
CA ALA A 160 10.26 -13.09 -15.18
C ALA A 160 9.15 -12.29 -14.49
N ARG A 161 7.96 -12.89 -14.29
CA ARG A 161 6.88 -12.25 -13.54
C ARG A 161 7.27 -11.99 -12.08
N PHE A 162 7.99 -12.92 -11.47
CA PHE A 162 8.47 -12.77 -10.11
C PHE A 162 9.59 -11.73 -10.00
N ALA A 163 10.50 -11.65 -10.98
CA ALA A 163 11.48 -10.59 -11.07
C ALA A 163 10.82 -9.20 -11.19
N TYR A 164 9.78 -9.07 -12.03
CA TYR A 164 8.97 -7.85 -12.10
C TYR A 164 8.31 -7.52 -10.76
N LYS A 165 7.72 -8.53 -10.10
CA LYS A 165 7.11 -8.39 -8.78
C LYS A 165 8.09 -7.81 -7.75
N LEU A 166 9.33 -8.31 -7.72
CA LEU A 166 10.36 -7.81 -6.81
C LEU A 166 10.77 -6.37 -7.16
N ARG A 167 11.01 -6.04 -8.44
CA ARG A 167 11.31 -4.65 -8.87
C ARG A 167 10.21 -3.67 -8.48
N PHE A 168 8.94 -4.06 -8.62
CA PHE A 168 7.79 -3.25 -8.21
C PHE A 168 7.86 -2.89 -6.72
N TYR A 169 8.13 -3.87 -5.85
CA TYR A 169 8.23 -3.62 -4.41
C TYR A 169 9.49 -2.86 -4.01
N GLU A 170 10.62 -3.07 -4.68
CA GLU A 170 11.83 -2.28 -4.44
C GLU A 170 11.61 -0.81 -4.79
N ALA A 171 10.92 -0.51 -5.89
CA ALA A 171 10.54 0.85 -6.27
C ALA A 171 9.54 1.45 -5.28
N LEU A 172 8.52 0.68 -4.86
CA LEU A 172 7.57 1.09 -3.82
C LEU A 172 8.30 1.47 -2.53
N GLN A 173 9.23 0.62 -2.08
CA GLN A 173 10.01 0.84 -0.88
C GLN A 173 10.86 2.11 -1.01
N CYS A 174 11.60 2.30 -2.11
CA CYS A 174 12.39 3.52 -2.32
C CYS A 174 11.54 4.78 -2.21
N ARG A 175 10.37 4.78 -2.86
CA ARG A 175 9.46 5.93 -2.89
C ARG A 175 8.86 6.22 -1.50
N ALA A 176 8.42 5.19 -0.80
CA ALA A 176 7.83 5.32 0.54
C ALA A 176 8.87 5.74 1.59
N ASP A 177 10.09 5.18 1.52
CA ASP A 177 11.19 5.52 2.41
C ASP A 177 11.66 6.97 2.17
N ALA A 178 11.71 7.43 0.92
CA ALA A 178 12.02 8.82 0.58
C ALA A 178 10.99 9.81 1.16
N LEU A 179 9.70 9.50 1.05
CA LEU A 179 8.64 10.31 1.66
C LEU A 179 8.74 10.34 3.20
N ARG A 180 9.03 9.19 3.82
CA ARG A 180 9.28 9.11 5.27
C ARG A 180 10.47 9.96 5.69
N ALA A 181 11.58 9.88 4.95
CA ALA A 181 12.78 10.69 5.21
C ALA A 181 12.51 12.19 5.09
N ALA A 182 11.59 12.58 4.19
CA ALA A 182 11.06 13.94 4.08
C ALA A 182 10.03 14.30 5.18
N GLY A 183 9.87 13.47 6.22
CA GLY A 183 8.98 13.70 7.35
C GLY A 183 7.49 13.44 7.07
N ARG A 184 7.14 12.85 5.91
CA ARG A 184 5.76 12.56 5.57
C ARG A 184 5.28 11.31 6.31
N ARG A 185 4.02 11.32 6.77
CA ARG A 185 3.32 10.12 7.24
C ARG A 185 2.88 9.32 6.02
N VAL A 186 3.29 8.06 5.92
CA VAL A 186 2.99 7.20 4.75
C VAL A 186 2.07 6.06 5.17
N ILE A 187 1.00 5.87 4.42
CA ILE A 187 0.10 4.72 4.50
C ILE A 187 0.14 3.99 3.16
N ILE A 188 0.30 2.68 3.19
CA ILE A 188 0.23 1.82 2.00
C ILE A 188 -0.91 0.85 2.21
N THR A 189 -1.83 0.80 1.26
CA THR A 189 -2.99 -0.06 1.33
C THR A 189 -3.25 -0.75 0.00
N GLY A 190 -3.82 -1.94 0.06
CA GLY A 190 -4.22 -2.67 -1.14
C GLY A 190 -3.98 -4.16 -1.06
N ASP A 191 -4.20 -4.82 -2.18
CA ASP A 191 -3.82 -6.21 -2.37
C ASP A 191 -2.32 -6.27 -2.66
N LEU A 192 -1.54 -6.67 -1.65
CA LEU A 192 -0.11 -6.83 -1.79
C LEU A 192 0.26 -8.15 -2.46
N ASN A 193 -0.65 -9.10 -2.69
CA ASN A 193 -0.34 -10.42 -3.21
C ASN A 193 0.79 -11.15 -2.44
N ILE A 194 0.99 -10.81 -1.17
CA ILE A 194 1.96 -11.41 -0.24
C ILE A 194 1.22 -11.66 1.08
N SER A 195 1.29 -12.89 1.56
CA SER A 195 0.83 -13.26 2.90
C SER A 195 1.97 -13.03 3.90
N PRO A 196 1.83 -12.14 4.91
CA PRO A 196 2.95 -11.74 5.77
C PRO A 196 3.52 -12.85 6.65
N ALA A 197 2.67 -13.68 7.26
CA ALA A 197 3.09 -14.73 8.19
C ALA A 197 2.26 -16.01 8.02
N LYS A 198 2.71 -17.14 8.57
CA LYS A 198 1.98 -18.43 8.46
C LYS A 198 0.52 -18.37 8.93
N ILE A 199 0.22 -17.56 9.95
CA ILE A 199 -1.15 -17.33 10.45
C ILE A 199 -2.08 -16.66 9.42
N ASP A 200 -1.51 -16.07 8.37
CA ASP A 200 -2.20 -15.37 7.29
C ASP A 200 -2.51 -16.26 6.08
N LEU A 201 -2.29 -17.57 6.18
CA LEU A 201 -2.58 -18.56 5.16
C LEU A 201 -3.20 -19.81 5.80
N CYS A 202 -4.25 -20.37 5.21
CA CYS A 202 -4.96 -21.53 5.76
C CYS A 202 -4.08 -22.78 5.89
N ASP A 203 -3.24 -23.06 4.89
CA ASP A 203 -2.35 -24.23 4.87
C ASP A 203 -0.97 -23.82 4.33
N PRO A 204 -0.09 -23.27 5.18
CA PRO A 204 1.22 -22.81 4.76
C PRO A 204 2.19 -23.97 4.53
N ALA A 205 2.77 -24.03 3.33
CA ALA A 205 3.84 -24.97 3.01
C ALA A 205 5.06 -24.83 3.93
N GLU A 206 5.89 -25.87 4.04
CA GLU A 206 7.08 -25.87 4.90
C GLU A 206 8.03 -24.71 4.58
N GLN A 207 8.30 -24.47 3.28
CA GLN A 207 9.19 -23.41 2.80
C GLN A 207 8.49 -22.05 2.68
N PHE A 208 7.40 -21.81 3.43
CA PHE A 208 6.67 -20.54 3.38
C PHE A 208 7.62 -19.35 3.55
N GLU A 209 8.48 -19.31 4.57
CA GLU A 209 9.36 -18.15 4.79
C GLU A 209 10.44 -17.94 3.73
N GLU A 210 10.68 -18.92 2.85
CA GLU A 210 11.80 -18.87 1.91
C GLU A 210 11.53 -17.98 0.68
N ARG A 211 10.28 -17.63 0.42
CA ARG A 211 9.92 -16.79 -0.73
C ARG A 211 10.50 -15.37 -0.61
N ARG A 212 11.19 -14.92 -1.67
CA ARG A 212 11.88 -13.62 -1.72
C ARG A 212 10.96 -12.42 -1.42
N ASP A 213 9.73 -12.42 -1.95
CA ASP A 213 8.75 -11.35 -1.71
C ASP A 213 8.29 -11.30 -0.24
N ARG A 214 8.20 -12.46 0.42
CA ARG A 214 7.87 -12.54 1.84
C ARG A 214 9.02 -12.09 2.75
N LYS A 215 10.25 -12.50 2.45
CA LYS A 215 11.44 -12.01 3.17
C LYS A 215 11.56 -10.50 3.07
N TRP A 216 11.33 -9.94 1.88
CA TRP A 216 11.27 -8.50 1.68
C TRP A 216 10.21 -7.84 2.58
N LEU A 217 8.96 -8.33 2.54
CA LEU A 217 7.89 -7.76 3.35
C LEU A 217 8.19 -7.87 4.85
N HIS A 218 8.70 -9.02 5.31
CA HIS A 218 9.08 -9.22 6.71
C HIS A 218 10.12 -8.17 7.16
N CYS A 219 11.21 -7.98 6.40
CA CYS A 219 12.22 -6.97 6.71
C CYS A 219 11.69 -5.53 6.68
N TRP A 220 10.64 -5.27 5.89
CA TRP A 220 10.04 -3.94 5.80
C TRP A 220 9.01 -3.66 6.90
N LEU A 221 8.45 -4.72 7.49
CA LEU A 221 7.58 -4.63 8.66
C LEU A 221 8.38 -4.47 9.95
N THR A 222 7.76 -3.86 10.95
CA THR A 222 8.34 -3.61 12.28
C THR A 222 8.77 -4.88 13.01
N ASP A 223 8.08 -6.01 12.78
CA ASP A 223 8.46 -7.33 13.31
C ASP A 223 9.82 -7.80 12.78
N GLY A 224 10.18 -7.44 11.54
CA GLY A 224 11.50 -7.69 10.96
C GLY A 224 12.48 -6.51 11.12
N GLY A 225 12.14 -5.52 11.97
CA GLY A 225 12.96 -4.34 12.26
C GLY A 225 12.73 -3.15 11.32
N GLY A 226 11.86 -3.29 10.32
CA GLY A 226 11.54 -2.26 9.34
C GLY A 226 10.66 -1.11 9.84
N PRO A 227 10.34 -0.14 8.97
CA PRO A 227 9.64 1.07 9.37
C PRO A 227 8.10 0.98 9.32
N PHE A 228 7.51 -0.09 8.80
CA PHE A 228 6.06 -0.17 8.61
C PHE A 228 5.38 -1.13 9.60
N VAL A 229 4.24 -0.72 10.15
CA VAL A 229 3.40 -1.57 10.98
C VAL A 229 2.29 -2.17 10.11
N ASP A 230 2.09 -3.48 10.19
CA ASP A 230 0.86 -4.11 9.72
C ASP A 230 -0.27 -3.76 10.70
N VAL A 231 -1.14 -2.83 10.28
CA VAL A 231 -2.18 -2.26 11.15
C VAL A 231 -3.16 -3.35 11.62
N PHE A 232 -3.49 -4.33 10.79
CA PHE A 232 -4.37 -5.42 11.21
C PHE A 232 -3.75 -6.22 12.36
N ARG A 233 -2.48 -6.59 12.23
CA ARG A 233 -1.78 -7.39 13.24
C ARG A 233 -1.46 -6.59 14.51
N GLN A 234 -1.30 -5.28 14.42
CA GLN A 234 -1.20 -4.42 15.60
C GLN A 234 -2.46 -4.51 16.49
N PHE A 235 -3.67 -4.50 15.90
CA PHE A 235 -4.92 -4.56 16.65
C PHE A 235 -5.43 -5.99 16.91
N HIS A 236 -5.03 -6.95 16.07
CA HIS A 236 -5.49 -8.33 16.10
C HIS A 236 -4.32 -9.33 15.97
N PRO A 237 -3.31 -9.29 16.86
CA PRO A 237 -2.05 -10.02 16.69
C PRO A 237 -2.27 -11.53 16.53
N ASN A 238 -3.13 -12.11 17.36
CA ASN A 238 -3.34 -13.55 17.45
C ASN A 238 -4.60 -14.04 16.71
N ARG A 239 -5.30 -13.17 15.96
CA ARG A 239 -6.53 -13.56 15.27
C ARG A 239 -6.21 -14.53 14.12
N LYS A 240 -6.67 -15.77 14.25
CA LYS A 240 -6.61 -16.78 13.19
C LYS A 240 -7.75 -16.59 12.19
N ASP A 241 -7.66 -17.26 11.05
CA ASP A 241 -8.76 -17.40 10.08
C ASP A 241 -9.25 -16.06 9.47
N ALA A 242 -8.43 -15.01 9.56
CA ALA A 242 -8.73 -13.66 9.11
C ALA A 242 -8.25 -13.41 7.67
N TYR A 243 -8.76 -14.21 6.74
CA TYR A 243 -8.40 -14.15 5.33
C TYR A 243 -9.17 -13.07 4.58
N THR A 244 -8.63 -12.63 3.45
CA THR A 244 -9.22 -11.58 2.59
C THR A 244 -9.41 -12.04 1.14
N CYS A 245 -8.70 -13.10 0.74
CA CYS A 245 -8.77 -13.68 -0.59
C CYS A 245 -9.04 -15.20 -0.50
N TRP A 246 -9.96 -15.67 -1.36
CA TRP A 246 -10.33 -17.08 -1.49
C TRP A 246 -10.47 -17.43 -2.98
N ASN A 247 -10.02 -18.62 -3.36
CA ASN A 247 -10.18 -19.12 -4.72
C ASN A 247 -11.67 -19.29 -5.05
N THR A 248 -12.11 -18.64 -6.13
CA THR A 248 -13.52 -18.64 -6.56
C THR A 248 -13.95 -19.95 -7.23
N ALA A 249 -13.01 -20.76 -7.73
CA ALA A 249 -13.30 -21.98 -8.48
C ALA A 249 -13.55 -23.22 -7.60
N THR A 250 -13.13 -23.20 -6.33
CA THR A 250 -13.07 -24.42 -5.49
C THR A 250 -13.97 -24.37 -4.26
N GLY A 251 -14.90 -23.41 -4.17
CA GLY A 251 -15.75 -23.21 -2.99
C GLY A 251 -14.95 -22.79 -1.74
N ALA A 252 -13.70 -22.35 -1.92
CA ALA A 252 -12.73 -22.10 -0.84
C ALA A 252 -13.26 -21.14 0.23
N ARG A 253 -14.10 -20.18 -0.16
CA ARG A 253 -14.72 -19.22 0.77
C ARG A 253 -15.65 -19.87 1.78
N VAL A 254 -16.40 -20.91 1.40
CA VAL A 254 -17.34 -21.62 2.29
C VAL A 254 -16.58 -22.30 3.41
N ASN A 255 -15.44 -22.90 3.09
CA ASN A 255 -14.58 -23.61 4.05
C ASN A 255 -13.53 -22.70 4.69
N ASN A 256 -13.60 -21.39 4.45
CA ASN A 256 -12.60 -20.39 4.82
C ASN A 256 -11.15 -20.78 4.44
N TYR A 257 -10.96 -21.52 3.35
CA TYR A 257 -9.65 -21.87 2.83
C TYR A 257 -9.06 -20.66 2.08
N GLY A 258 -8.45 -19.74 2.82
CA GLY A 258 -8.07 -18.44 2.29
C GLY A 258 -6.66 -17.99 2.67
N THR A 259 -6.36 -16.78 2.21
CA THR A 259 -5.13 -16.05 2.51
C THR A 259 -5.46 -14.59 2.83
N ARG A 260 -4.74 -13.99 3.78
CA ARG A 260 -4.73 -12.54 3.99
C ARG A 260 -3.61 -11.92 3.17
N ILE A 261 -3.98 -11.18 2.13
CA ILE A 261 -3.06 -10.48 1.22
C ILE A 261 -3.41 -9.01 1.02
N ASP A 262 -4.60 -8.60 1.48
CA ASP A 262 -5.03 -7.20 1.50
C ASP A 262 -4.58 -6.56 2.83
N LEU A 263 -3.66 -5.60 2.74
CA LEU A 263 -2.98 -5.05 3.91
C LEU A 263 -3.19 -3.54 4.00
N ILE A 264 -3.19 -3.02 5.22
CA ILE A 264 -3.01 -1.59 5.51
C ILE A 264 -1.73 -1.50 6.34
N LEU A 265 -0.71 -0.89 5.76
CA LEU A 265 0.59 -0.66 6.36
C LEU A 265 0.72 0.82 6.70
N ALA A 266 1.13 1.13 7.92
CA ALA A 266 1.36 2.51 8.36
C ALA A 266 2.82 2.69 8.80
N ALA A 267 3.45 3.77 8.34
CA ALA A 267 4.79 4.13 8.80
C ALA A 267 4.77 4.37 10.32
N ASP A 268 5.66 3.68 11.05
CA ASP A 268 5.84 3.87 12.48
C ASP A 268 6.46 5.26 12.74
N ALA A 269 5.70 6.11 13.43
CA ALA A 269 6.10 7.46 13.80
C ALA A 269 7.30 7.49 14.76
N GLN A 270 7.45 6.48 15.63
CA GLN A 270 8.55 6.41 16.59
C GLN A 270 9.88 6.03 15.91
N ARG A 271 9.82 5.27 14.82
CA ARG A 271 10.99 4.89 14.02
C ARG A 271 11.40 5.94 13.01
N ALA A 272 10.61 6.99 12.80
CA ALA A 272 10.98 8.10 11.92
C ALA A 272 12.10 8.98 12.53
N GLN A 273 12.24 9.00 13.86
CA GLN A 273 13.19 9.87 14.57
C GLN A 273 14.62 9.30 14.67
N HIS A 274 14.82 8.01 14.39
CA HIS A 274 16.13 7.35 14.50
C HIS A 274 16.91 7.27 13.18
N ALA A 275 16.34 7.75 12.07
CA ALA A 275 17.04 7.89 10.79
C ALA A 275 17.91 9.16 10.79
N GLN A 276 18.87 9.26 11.72
CA GLN A 276 19.98 10.18 11.53
C GLN A 276 20.91 9.59 10.45
N PRO A 277 21.37 10.38 9.47
CA PRO A 277 22.45 9.92 8.59
C PRO A 277 23.67 9.56 9.45
N PRO A 278 24.45 8.53 9.10
CA PRO A 278 25.64 8.18 9.86
C PRO A 278 26.55 9.39 9.92
N ALA A 279 26.79 9.89 11.15
CA ALA A 279 27.78 10.92 11.39
C ALA A 279 29.12 10.42 10.82
N ALA A 280 29.77 11.25 10.01
CA ALA A 280 31.12 11.00 9.53
C ALA A 280 32.03 10.77 10.75
N GLN A 281 32.46 9.52 10.96
CA GLN A 281 33.39 9.17 12.01
C GLN A 281 34.77 9.70 11.61
N THR A 282 35.10 10.91 12.08
CA THR A 282 36.49 11.34 12.19
C THR A 282 37.16 10.53 13.29
N SER A 283 37.97 9.56 12.88
CA SER A 283 38.82 8.75 13.74
C SER A 283 39.93 9.58 14.37
N GLN A 284 40.05 9.58 15.71
CA GLN A 284 41.32 9.72 16.45
C GLN A 284 41.23 9.04 17.84
N PRO A 285 42.37 8.65 18.46
CA PRO A 285 42.51 7.33 19.07
C PRO A 285 42.30 7.24 20.59
N SER A 286 42.06 5.99 20.99
CA SER A 286 41.90 5.34 22.31
C SER A 286 42.69 5.87 23.51
N GLN A 287 42.10 5.71 24.72
CA GLN A 287 42.73 5.23 25.96
C GLN A 287 41.68 4.53 26.87
N PRO A 288 42.08 3.58 27.76
CA PRO A 288 41.19 2.58 28.37
C PRO A 288 40.80 2.91 29.83
N GLY A 289 39.65 2.41 30.30
CA GLY A 289 39.33 2.50 31.73
C GLY A 289 37.96 1.97 32.17
N THR A 290 37.99 0.78 32.78
CA THR A 290 37.18 0.27 33.90
C THR A 290 35.66 0.08 33.75
N CYS A 291 35.28 -1.18 33.96
CA CYS A 291 33.96 -1.68 34.32
C CYS A 291 33.51 -1.17 35.70
N ASP A 292 32.27 -0.72 35.84
CA ASP A 292 31.40 -1.12 36.94
C ASP A 292 29.93 -0.69 36.74
N GLY A 293 29.00 -1.46 37.30
CA GLY A 293 27.81 -0.90 37.94
C GLY A 293 26.51 -0.70 37.15
N ALA A 294 25.47 -1.37 37.64
CA ALA A 294 24.05 -0.98 37.65
C ALA A 294 23.17 -1.23 36.41
N ARG A 295 22.37 -2.29 36.53
CA ARG A 295 21.05 -2.38 35.91
C ARG A 295 20.13 -1.34 36.55
N SER A 296 19.61 -0.40 35.76
CA SER A 296 18.44 0.40 36.11
C SER A 296 17.32 0.15 35.10
N VAL A 297 16.20 -0.35 35.62
CA VAL A 297 14.92 -0.45 34.93
C VAL A 297 14.33 0.95 34.87
N HIS A 298 14.22 1.53 33.67
CA HIS A 298 13.44 2.76 33.47
C HIS A 298 12.11 2.41 32.82
N MET A 299 11.09 2.30 33.69
CA MET A 299 9.68 2.29 33.32
C MET A 299 9.28 3.73 32.96
N LEU A 300 9.19 4.04 31.67
CA LEU A 300 8.72 5.34 31.21
C LEU A 300 7.20 5.31 31.04
N HIS A 301 6.49 5.89 32.01
CA HIS A 301 5.10 6.30 31.83
C HIS A 301 5.05 7.46 30.84
N VAL A 302 4.34 7.29 29.72
CA VAL A 302 4.05 8.40 28.80
C VAL A 302 2.56 8.75 28.89
N HIS A 303 2.33 9.98 29.35
CA HIS A 303 1.05 10.68 29.40
C HIS A 303 0.38 10.71 28.02
N ARG A 304 -0.94 10.43 28.00
CA ARG A 304 -1.82 10.75 26.86
C ARG A 304 -1.79 12.25 26.60
N GLN A 305 -1.33 12.67 25.42
CA GLN A 305 -1.70 13.95 24.83
C GLN A 305 -2.86 13.74 23.87
N ALA A 306 -3.95 14.46 24.14
CA ALA A 306 -5.13 14.53 23.28
C ALA A 306 -4.77 15.29 21.99
N GLY A 307 -5.11 14.72 20.82
CA GLY A 307 -4.92 15.39 19.54
C GLY A 307 -4.78 14.52 18.30
N ASP A 308 -4.92 13.20 18.36
CA ASP A 308 -4.83 12.35 17.17
C ASP A 308 -6.21 11.99 16.60
N SER A 309 -6.43 12.35 15.34
CA SER A 309 -7.45 11.79 14.46
C SER A 309 -7.26 10.28 14.41
N ALA A 310 -7.97 9.54 15.27
CA ALA A 310 -8.00 8.09 15.18
C ALA A 310 -8.46 7.68 13.76
N PHE A 311 -7.74 6.76 13.13
CA PHE A 311 -8.14 6.12 11.88
C PHE A 311 -8.74 4.77 12.23
N LEU A 312 -9.94 4.50 11.72
CA LEU A 312 -10.52 3.15 11.78
C LEU A 312 -10.29 2.50 10.42
N ALA A 313 -9.37 1.54 10.39
CA ALA A 313 -9.19 0.64 9.25
C ALA A 313 -10.36 -0.37 9.25
N VAL A 314 -11.19 -0.33 8.22
CA VAL A 314 -12.31 -1.27 8.07
C VAL A 314 -11.93 -2.31 7.02
N PHE A 315 -11.68 -3.53 7.48
CA PHE A 315 -11.53 -4.70 6.61
C PHE A 315 -12.91 -5.25 6.29
N LEU A 316 -13.37 -5.07 5.05
CA LEU A 316 -14.56 -5.77 4.59
C LEU A 316 -14.16 -7.13 4.01
N SER A 317 -14.21 -8.17 4.84
CA SER A 317 -14.60 -9.48 4.32
C SER A 317 -16.08 -9.35 3.93
N ALA A 318 -16.39 -9.23 2.63
CA ALA A 318 -17.77 -9.02 2.20
C ALA A 318 -18.73 -10.03 2.90
N PRO A 319 -19.85 -9.59 3.49
CA PRO A 319 -20.80 -10.51 4.09
C PRO A 319 -21.51 -11.36 3.04
N ILE A 320 -21.88 -12.54 3.53
CA ILE A 320 -22.64 -13.63 2.94
C ILE A 320 -23.96 -13.12 2.34
N SER A 321 -24.23 -13.59 1.12
CA SER A 321 -25.53 -14.05 0.65
C SER A 321 -25.26 -15.06 -0.46
#